data_AF-A0AAV4EXQ7-F1
#
_entry.id   AF-A0AAV4EXQ7-F1
#
_cell.length_a   1.000
_cell.length_b   1.000
_cell.length_c   1.000
_cell.angle_alpha   90.00
_cell.angle_beta   90.00
_cell.angle_gamma   90.00
#
_symmetry.space_group_name_H-M   'P 1'
#
loop_
_entity.id
_entity.type
_entity.pdbx_description
1 polymer ?
#
loop_
_entity_poly.entity_id
_entity_poly.type
_entity_poly.pdbx_seq_one_letter_code
_entity_poly.pdbx_strand_id
1 'polypeptide(L)'
;MKRRPEDVERYTAFSKVVSFLKDLSGVSDGSFIQFVGDNVDHNLKTLEGLGTFHGMGIIGAVTPGEKRSRPIRRDTSVNANQISTLGQIPVHFYNSSKTEISLRYEELQDFRLEEVTTKLDLLWKVSWPLRTPRIGWSGLMQAVSEGSFPGQSTITFLSMIDIQPTNMSFIYSTLLFVSNLAAKYKVKPILTFDQPLWWKAQLILDSEPADSHLRSLILQLGGFHTQMNYLGTIGHLMTGSGLRELLEVVYAPDGVVHMLSGKAVARAARGHLLVDSVLNALLASSAFGVDLQSIVREEIDPARTATDKTREVSALHSEEMEGEDNSYSIRDNINDSSLSSCLQLLDQVLKKEVPVEVM
;
A
#
# COMPACT_ATOMS: atom_id res chain seq x y z
N MET A 1 27.69 30.46 9.53
CA MET A 1 28.79 29.48 9.39
C MET A 1 29.20 29.46 7.91
N LYS A 2 30.36 30.04 7.55
CA LYS A 2 30.83 30.12 6.15
C LYS A 2 31.17 28.70 5.69
N ARG A 3 30.44 28.18 4.70
CA ARG A 3 30.68 26.86 4.09
C ARG A 3 31.99 26.91 3.28
N ARG A 4 32.77 25.82 3.30
CA ARG A 4 34.05 25.73 2.60
C ARG A 4 33.82 25.68 1.07
N PRO A 5 34.69 26.29 0.25
CA PRO A 5 34.57 26.27 -1.22
C PRO A 5 34.51 24.86 -1.82
N GLU A 6 35.20 23.92 -1.18
CA GLU A 6 35.28 22.50 -1.52
C GLU A 6 33.96 21.74 -1.23
N ASP A 7 33.14 22.22 -0.28
CA ASP A 7 31.78 21.72 -0.13
C ASP A 7 30.91 22.19 -1.31
N VAL A 8 31.08 23.44 -1.76
CA VAL A 8 30.35 23.99 -2.92
C VAL A 8 30.70 23.25 -4.21
N GLU A 9 31.98 22.94 -4.47
CA GLU A 9 32.43 22.14 -5.62
C GLU A 9 31.95 20.68 -5.58
N ARG A 10 31.86 20.07 -4.39
CA ARG A 10 31.29 18.73 -4.22
C ARG A 10 29.79 18.70 -4.58
N TYR A 11 29.07 19.81 -4.39
CA TYR A 11 27.67 19.96 -4.79
C TYR A 11 27.46 20.40 -6.24
N THR A 12 28.46 20.95 -6.93
CA THR A 12 28.37 21.30 -8.37
C THR A 12 28.73 20.14 -9.31
N ALA A 13 29.37 19.07 -8.83
CA ALA A 13 30.03 18.10 -9.72
C ALA A 13 29.45 16.66 -9.76
N PHE A 14 28.43 16.28 -8.98
CA PHE A 14 27.87 14.93 -9.07
C PHE A 14 26.36 14.87 -8.86
N SER A 15 25.60 14.89 -9.95
CA SER A 15 24.27 14.27 -10.03
C SER A 15 24.40 13.00 -10.88
N LYS A 16 24.91 11.92 -10.28
CA LYS A 16 25.02 10.63 -10.98
C LYS A 16 23.70 9.89 -10.86
N VAL A 17 22.93 9.90 -11.94
CA VAL A 17 21.63 9.22 -12.02
C VAL A 17 21.81 7.91 -12.78
N VAL A 18 21.39 6.81 -12.17
CA VAL A 18 21.07 5.57 -12.92
C VAL A 18 19.62 5.71 -13.37
N SER A 19 19.39 5.85 -14.67
CA SER A 19 18.04 5.84 -15.24
C SER A 19 17.80 4.59 -16.07
N PHE A 20 16.62 3.99 -15.88
CA PHE A 20 15.93 3.26 -16.93
C PHE A 20 14.69 4.11 -17.27
N LEU A 21 14.64 4.64 -18.49
CA LEU A 21 13.48 5.29 -19.13
C LEU A 21 13.19 6.76 -18.73
N LYS A 22 13.23 7.65 -19.73
CA LYS A 22 12.96 9.10 -19.61
C LYS A 22 11.46 9.45 -19.66
N ASP A 23 10.59 8.48 -19.90
CA ASP A 23 9.15 8.71 -20.04
C ASP A 23 8.35 7.59 -19.39
N LEU A 24 7.21 7.98 -18.81
CA LEU A 24 6.20 7.05 -18.35
C LEU A 24 5.64 6.33 -19.57
N SER A 25 5.64 5.01 -19.49
CA SER A 25 4.99 4.19 -20.49
C SER A 25 3.52 3.98 -20.23
N GLY A 26 2.74 3.80 -21.29
CA GLY A 26 1.33 3.43 -21.19
C GLY A 26 0.42 4.55 -20.74
N VAL A 27 0.88 5.79 -20.83
CA VAL A 27 0.03 6.95 -20.58
C VAL A 27 -0.88 7.15 -21.80
N SER A 28 -2.18 6.97 -21.58
CA SER A 28 -3.26 7.20 -22.53
C SER A 28 -4.27 8.19 -21.97
N ASP A 29 -5.13 8.76 -22.81
CA ASP A 29 -6.20 9.65 -22.36
C ASP A 29 -7.09 8.93 -21.33
N GLY A 30 -7.26 9.54 -20.16
CA GLY A 30 -7.99 8.95 -19.03
C GLY A 30 -7.12 8.13 -18.06
N SER A 31 -5.81 7.99 -18.31
CA SER A 31 -4.91 7.34 -17.35
C SER A 31 -4.76 8.16 -16.07
N PHE A 32 -4.80 7.49 -14.93
CA PHE A 32 -4.44 8.05 -13.63
C PHE A 32 -2.94 7.89 -13.41
N ILE A 33 -2.26 8.95 -12.98
CA ILE A 33 -0.83 8.94 -12.69
C ILE A 33 -0.59 9.45 -11.28
N GLN A 34 0.20 8.69 -10.53
CA GLN A 34 0.68 9.07 -9.20
C GLN A 34 2.19 8.91 -9.14
N PHE A 35 2.86 9.82 -8.44
CA PHE A 35 4.28 9.78 -8.19
C PHE A 35 4.55 9.46 -6.72
N VAL A 36 5.64 8.74 -6.46
CA VAL A 36 6.11 8.49 -5.10
C VAL A 36 7.60 8.84 -5.06
N GLY A 37 7.97 9.69 -4.11
CA GLY A 37 9.36 9.99 -3.80
C GLY A 37 9.73 9.37 -2.46
N ASP A 38 10.89 8.74 -2.38
CA ASP A 38 11.41 8.16 -1.13
C ASP A 38 12.94 8.10 -1.11
N ASN A 39 13.50 7.86 0.06
CA ASN A 39 14.94 7.66 0.24
C ASN A 39 15.39 6.37 -0.45
N VAL A 40 16.48 6.47 -1.21
CA VAL A 40 17.21 5.32 -1.74
C VAL A 40 18.56 5.28 -1.06
N ASP A 41 18.73 4.21 -0.28
CA ASP A 41 19.87 4.01 0.59
C ASP A 41 20.69 2.81 0.13
N HIS A 42 21.98 3.02 -0.13
CA HIS A 42 22.94 1.93 -0.33
C HIS A 42 24.13 2.06 0.62
N ASN A 43 24.55 0.92 1.17
CA ASN A 43 25.75 0.77 1.98
C ASN A 43 25.87 1.76 3.15
N LEU A 44 24.76 2.16 3.79
CA LEU A 44 24.75 3.16 4.88
C LEU A 44 25.69 2.86 6.07
N LYS A 45 26.20 1.63 6.19
CA LYS A 45 27.06 1.18 7.28
C LYS A 45 28.50 0.98 6.82
N THR A 46 29.19 2.06 6.46
CA THR A 46 30.65 2.04 6.34
C THR A 46 31.28 2.92 7.42
N LEU A 47 32.35 2.43 8.06
CA LEU A 47 33.05 3.14 9.16
C LEU A 47 33.60 4.51 8.71
N GLU A 48 33.85 4.65 7.41
CA GLU A 48 34.48 5.83 6.81
C GLU A 48 33.50 6.65 5.94
N GLY A 49 32.23 6.23 5.82
CA GLY A 49 31.23 6.86 4.95
C GLY A 49 31.47 6.66 3.44
N LEU A 50 32.61 6.07 3.05
CA LEU A 50 32.94 5.76 1.66
C LEU A 50 32.01 4.69 1.09
N GLY A 51 31.61 4.86 -0.18
CA GLY A 51 30.75 3.90 -0.89
C GLY A 51 29.28 3.90 -0.45
N THR A 52 28.86 4.87 0.37
CA THR A 52 27.46 5.08 0.75
C THR A 52 26.74 5.90 -0.33
N PHE A 53 25.47 5.60 -0.55
CA PHE A 53 24.56 6.38 -1.40
C PHE A 53 23.31 6.69 -0.58
N HIS A 54 22.91 7.95 -0.60
CA HIS A 54 21.71 8.45 0.08
C HIS A 54 21.08 9.50 -0.83
N GLY A 55 20.18 9.04 -1.70
CA GLY A 55 19.56 9.84 -2.75
C GLY A 55 18.04 9.76 -2.72
N MET A 56 17.38 10.60 -3.51
CA MET A 56 15.92 10.55 -3.70
C MET A 56 15.61 9.62 -4.87
N GLY A 57 14.90 8.54 -4.58
CA GLY A 57 14.24 7.71 -5.58
C GLY A 57 12.87 8.27 -5.92
N ILE A 58 12.50 8.18 -7.20
CA ILE A 58 11.18 8.59 -7.66
C ILE A 58 10.62 7.46 -8.52
N ILE A 59 9.36 7.09 -8.28
CA ILE A 59 8.60 6.20 -9.16
C ILE A 59 7.34 6.90 -9.65
N GLY A 60 6.88 6.51 -10.84
CA GLY A 60 5.56 6.83 -11.37
C GLY A 60 4.72 5.57 -11.50
N ALA A 61 3.47 5.63 -11.03
CA ALA A 61 2.46 4.60 -11.16
C ALA A 61 1.38 5.07 -12.13
N VAL A 62 1.16 4.33 -13.22
CA VAL A 62 0.16 4.64 -14.26
C VAL A 62 -0.94 3.59 -14.23
N THR A 63 -2.20 4.00 -14.18
CA THR A 63 -3.39 3.12 -14.12
C THR A 63 -4.41 3.51 -15.19
N PRO A 64 -4.97 2.59 -15.99
CA PRO A 64 -4.63 1.17 -16.08
C PRO A 64 -3.16 0.94 -16.47
N GLY A 65 -2.58 -0.13 -15.95
CA GLY A 65 -1.24 -0.57 -16.32
C GLY A 65 -1.21 -1.29 -17.66
N GLU A 66 -0.12 -1.10 -18.40
CA GLU A 66 0.21 -1.91 -19.58
C GLU A 66 0.92 -3.21 -19.18
N LYS A 67 0.42 -4.34 -19.68
CA LYS A 67 1.16 -5.61 -19.65
C LYS A 67 2.32 -5.55 -20.65
N ARG A 68 3.55 -5.58 -20.14
CA ARG A 68 4.77 -5.64 -20.97
C ARG A 68 5.39 -7.02 -20.87
N SER A 69 5.27 -7.82 -21.93
CA SER A 69 5.95 -9.12 -22.03
C SER A 69 7.35 -9.03 -22.65
N ARG A 70 7.88 -7.83 -22.86
CA ARG A 70 9.17 -7.67 -23.54
C ARG A 70 10.31 -8.17 -22.63
N PRO A 71 11.13 -9.13 -23.09
CA PRO A 71 12.30 -9.55 -22.33
C PRO A 71 13.26 -8.37 -22.17
N ILE A 72 13.60 -8.04 -20.92
CA ILE A 72 14.59 -7.00 -20.60
C ILE A 72 15.94 -7.53 -21.06
N ARG A 73 16.44 -7.03 -22.19
CA ARG A 73 17.78 -7.35 -22.66
C ARG A 73 18.79 -6.61 -21.79
N ARG A 74 19.69 -7.35 -21.13
CA ARG A 74 20.86 -6.77 -20.48
C ARG A 74 21.79 -6.25 -21.57
N ASP A 75 21.92 -4.93 -21.65
CA ASP A 75 22.91 -4.31 -22.51
C ASP A 75 24.27 -4.36 -21.82
N THR A 76 25.20 -5.15 -22.35
CA THR A 76 26.56 -5.33 -21.81
C THR A 76 27.53 -4.26 -22.31
N SER A 77 27.08 -3.33 -23.17
CA SER A 77 27.93 -2.30 -23.79
C SER A 77 27.82 -0.92 -23.15
N VAL A 78 26.96 -0.76 -22.14
CA VAL A 78 26.70 0.52 -21.47
C VAL A 78 27.91 0.91 -20.62
N ASN A 79 28.53 2.04 -20.93
CA ASN A 79 29.62 2.61 -20.12
C ASN A 79 29.11 3.69 -19.15
N ALA A 80 29.87 3.94 -18.07
CA ALA A 80 29.47 4.88 -17.02
C ALA A 80 29.24 6.33 -17.52
N ASN A 81 29.91 6.75 -18.60
CA ASN A 81 29.74 8.08 -19.19
C ASN A 81 28.44 8.18 -20.01
N GLN A 82 28.01 7.10 -20.64
CA GLN A 82 26.70 7.03 -21.30
C GLN A 82 25.57 7.06 -20.25
N ILE A 83 25.75 6.40 -19.11
CA ILE A 83 24.78 6.45 -18.01
C ILE A 83 24.68 7.88 -17.44
N SER A 84 25.81 8.57 -17.23
CA SER A 84 25.82 9.91 -16.62
C SER A 84 25.20 11.01 -17.49
N THR A 85 25.09 10.79 -18.80
CA THR A 85 24.44 11.72 -19.74
C THR A 85 22.94 11.43 -19.90
N LEU A 86 22.42 10.34 -19.35
CA LEU A 86 21.03 9.91 -19.48
C LEU A 86 20.19 10.26 -18.24
N GLY A 87 19.31 11.25 -18.38
CA GLY A 87 18.21 11.51 -17.44
C GLY A 87 18.64 12.26 -16.19
N GLN A 88 19.00 13.53 -16.35
CA GLN A 88 19.36 14.43 -15.26
C GLN A 88 18.12 15.19 -14.78
N ILE A 89 17.92 15.23 -13.47
CA ILE A 89 17.00 16.19 -12.84
C ILE A 89 17.82 17.42 -12.47
N PRO A 90 17.51 18.61 -13.03
CA PRO A 90 18.16 19.84 -12.63
C PRO A 90 17.92 20.12 -11.14
N VAL A 91 18.99 20.44 -10.42
CA VAL A 91 18.88 20.86 -9.02
C VAL A 91 18.51 22.34 -8.99
N HIS A 92 17.36 22.62 -8.41
CA HIS A 92 16.88 23.97 -8.13
C HIS A 92 17.08 24.28 -6.65
N PHE A 93 17.85 25.33 -6.37
CA PHE A 93 18.08 25.77 -5.00
C PHE A 93 16.84 26.44 -4.43
N TYR A 94 16.36 25.92 -3.31
CA TYR A 94 15.26 26.51 -2.57
C TYR A 94 15.80 27.56 -1.60
N ASN A 95 15.34 28.80 -1.77
CA ASN A 95 15.70 29.91 -0.90
C ASN A 95 14.40 30.59 -0.43
N SER A 96 14.02 30.36 0.82
CA SER A 96 12.83 30.98 1.42
C SER A 96 13.21 31.70 2.70
N SER A 97 12.65 32.90 2.87
CA SER A 97 12.75 33.71 4.09
C SER A 97 11.63 33.41 5.09
N LYS A 98 10.65 32.57 4.74
CA LYS A 98 9.52 32.21 5.60
C LYS A 98 9.85 30.92 6.35
N THR A 99 10.12 31.03 7.64
CA THR A 99 10.50 29.91 8.52
C THR A 99 9.39 29.42 9.45
N GLU A 100 8.31 30.18 9.62
CA GLU A 100 7.25 29.82 10.56
C GLU A 100 5.96 29.46 9.83
N ILE A 101 5.58 28.19 9.94
CA ILE A 101 4.22 27.73 9.68
C ILE A 101 3.64 27.30 11.02
N SER A 102 2.52 27.91 11.40
CA SER A 102 1.76 27.54 12.59
C SER A 102 1.01 26.25 12.30
N LEU A 103 1.46 25.14 12.88
CA LEU A 103 0.73 23.87 12.85
C LEU A 103 -0.47 24.00 13.79
N ARG A 104 -1.65 24.22 13.22
CA ARG A 104 -2.90 24.27 13.97
C ARG A 104 -3.59 22.94 13.79
N TYR A 105 -3.72 22.21 14.90
CA TYR A 105 -4.65 21.09 14.95
C TYR A 105 -6.04 21.69 14.91
N GLU A 106 -6.78 21.41 13.85
CA GLU A 106 -8.20 21.69 13.81
C GLU A 106 -8.92 20.61 14.59
N GLU A 107 -10.02 20.98 15.24
CA GLU A 107 -10.91 20.01 15.84
C GLU A 107 -11.41 19.09 14.73
N LEU A 108 -11.20 17.78 14.89
CA LEU A 108 -11.74 16.80 13.96
C LEU A 108 -13.25 16.98 13.95
N GLN A 109 -13.79 17.45 12.82
CA GLN A 109 -15.22 17.53 12.66
C GLN A 109 -15.76 16.09 12.76
N ASP A 110 -16.77 15.88 13.61
CA ASP A 110 -17.47 14.60 13.75
C ASP A 110 -18.24 14.33 12.45
N PHE A 111 -17.53 13.89 11.42
CA PHE A 111 -18.13 13.38 10.20
C PHE A 111 -18.69 12.01 10.54
N ARG A 112 -19.94 11.98 11.04
CA ARG A 112 -20.76 10.77 11.07
C ARG A 112 -21.14 10.43 9.64
N LEU A 113 -20.17 9.98 8.86
CA LEU A 113 -20.44 9.23 7.66
C LEU A 113 -21.12 7.95 8.11
N GLU A 114 -22.30 7.68 7.58
CA GLU A 114 -22.97 6.40 7.75
C GLU A 114 -22.06 5.35 7.09
N GLU A 115 -21.27 4.66 7.92
CA GLU A 115 -20.20 3.80 7.43
C GLU A 115 -20.82 2.47 7.00
N VAL A 116 -21.26 2.42 5.73
CA VAL A 116 -21.94 1.27 5.12
C VAL A 116 -21.09 -0.01 5.23
N THR A 117 -19.76 0.14 5.33
CA THR A 117 -18.82 -0.99 5.47
C THR A 117 -18.81 -1.62 6.86
N THR A 118 -19.23 -0.94 7.93
CA THR A 118 -19.20 -1.53 9.28
C THR A 118 -20.07 -2.79 9.37
N LYS A 119 -21.23 -2.78 8.70
CA LYS A 119 -22.14 -3.94 8.65
C LYS A 119 -21.53 -5.09 7.85
N LEU A 120 -20.81 -4.77 6.77
CA LEU A 120 -20.08 -5.76 5.96
C LEU A 120 -18.91 -6.40 6.74
N ASP A 121 -18.16 -5.59 7.50
CA ASP A 121 -17.08 -6.09 8.36
C ASP A 121 -17.62 -6.98 9.47
N LEU A 122 -18.71 -6.58 10.13
CA LEU A 122 -19.37 -7.41 11.13
C LEU A 122 -19.85 -8.72 10.52
N LEU A 123 -20.50 -8.67 9.36
CA LEU A 123 -20.99 -9.84 8.64
C LEU A 123 -19.84 -10.79 8.29
N TRP A 124 -18.71 -10.26 7.80
CA TRP A 124 -17.50 -11.04 7.53
C TRP A 124 -16.96 -11.72 8.79
N LYS A 125 -16.88 -10.98 9.91
CA LYS A 125 -16.37 -11.47 11.20
C LYS A 125 -17.18 -12.63 11.76
N VAL A 126 -18.51 -12.59 11.63
CA VAL A 126 -19.41 -13.64 12.15
C VAL A 126 -19.73 -14.73 11.13
N SER A 127 -19.29 -14.60 9.88
CA SER A 127 -19.64 -15.57 8.83
C SER A 127 -18.89 -16.89 8.90
N TRP A 128 -17.73 -16.96 9.57
CA TRP A 128 -16.92 -18.21 9.58
C TRP A 128 -17.70 -19.38 10.17
N PRO A 129 -18.38 -19.24 11.33
CA PRO A 129 -19.19 -20.33 11.86
C PRO A 129 -20.44 -20.67 11.03
N LEU A 130 -20.80 -19.82 10.07
CA LEU A 130 -22.03 -19.93 9.28
C LEU A 130 -21.78 -20.46 7.87
N ARG A 131 -20.54 -20.34 7.37
CA ARG A 131 -20.16 -20.74 6.01
C ARG A 131 -18.68 -21.10 5.94
N THR A 132 -18.43 -22.34 5.52
CA THR A 132 -17.09 -22.89 5.27
C THR A 132 -17.00 -23.53 3.88
N PRO A 133 -16.00 -23.17 3.05
CA PRO A 133 -14.93 -22.19 3.31
C PRO A 133 -15.44 -20.75 3.32
N ARG A 134 -14.90 -19.91 4.21
CA ARG A 134 -15.20 -18.48 4.27
C ARG A 134 -14.30 -17.71 3.31
N ILE A 135 -14.87 -16.77 2.56
CA ILE A 135 -14.13 -15.86 1.69
C ILE A 135 -13.23 -14.95 2.54
N GLY A 136 -11.98 -14.73 2.12
CA GLY A 136 -11.10 -13.76 2.78
C GLY A 136 -11.68 -12.33 2.72
N TRP A 137 -11.31 -11.48 3.67
CA TRP A 137 -11.83 -10.10 3.78
C TRP A 137 -11.70 -9.33 2.45
N SER A 138 -10.54 -9.38 1.81
CA SER A 138 -10.31 -8.75 0.50
C SER A 138 -11.21 -9.31 -0.60
N GLY A 139 -11.50 -10.61 -0.57
CA GLY A 139 -12.39 -11.26 -1.53
C GLY A 139 -13.85 -10.86 -1.32
N LEU A 140 -14.30 -10.73 -0.07
CA LEU A 140 -15.62 -10.17 0.22
C LEU A 140 -15.71 -8.72 -0.26
N MET A 141 -14.74 -7.89 0.09
CA MET A 141 -14.71 -6.48 -0.35
C MET A 141 -14.72 -6.38 -1.88
N GLN A 142 -14.01 -7.25 -2.59
CA GLN A 142 -14.07 -7.32 -4.05
C GLN A 142 -15.45 -7.76 -4.58
N ALA A 143 -16.12 -8.71 -3.93
CA ALA A 143 -17.43 -9.20 -4.36
C ALA A 143 -18.54 -8.15 -4.22
N VAL A 144 -18.48 -7.35 -3.14
CA VAL A 144 -19.49 -6.34 -2.80
C VAL A 144 -19.19 -4.96 -3.36
N SER A 145 -17.94 -4.70 -3.76
CA SER A 145 -17.58 -3.44 -4.40
C SER A 145 -18.18 -3.39 -5.81
N GLU A 146 -19.04 -2.42 -6.05
CA GLU A 146 -19.53 -2.09 -7.39
C GLU A 146 -18.59 -1.08 -8.07
N GLY A 147 -18.50 -1.15 -9.39
CA GLY A 147 -17.75 -0.18 -10.20
C GLY A 147 -16.71 -0.81 -11.14
N SER A 148 -16.12 0.05 -11.98
CA SER A 148 -15.05 -0.33 -12.89
C SER A 148 -13.72 -0.30 -12.15
N PHE A 149 -13.13 -1.48 -11.91
CA PHE A 149 -11.75 -1.55 -11.44
C PHE A 149 -10.81 -1.21 -12.60
N PRO A 150 -10.03 -0.11 -12.54
CA PRO A 150 -9.19 0.31 -13.65
C PRO A 150 -7.95 -0.57 -13.83
N GLY A 151 -7.82 -1.69 -13.09
CA GLY A 151 -6.69 -2.60 -13.20
C GLY A 151 -5.52 -2.22 -12.29
N GLN A 152 -4.46 -3.04 -12.36
CA GLN A 152 -3.19 -2.78 -11.66
C GLN A 152 -2.41 -1.66 -12.34
N SER A 153 -1.61 -0.92 -11.57
CA SER A 153 -0.75 0.13 -12.13
C SER A 153 0.54 -0.44 -12.75
N THR A 154 1.03 0.18 -13.82
CA THR A 154 2.42 0.00 -14.27
C THR A 154 3.34 0.90 -13.44
N ILE A 155 4.33 0.30 -12.77
CA ILE A 155 5.33 1.04 -11.99
C ILE A 155 6.57 1.29 -12.85
N THR A 156 6.96 2.55 -12.95
CA THR A 156 8.16 3.00 -13.67
C THR A 156 9.11 3.70 -12.70
N PHE A 157 10.36 3.25 -12.63
CA PHE A 157 11.42 3.98 -11.94
C PHE A 157 11.82 5.20 -12.76
N LEU A 158 11.80 6.37 -12.13
CA LEU A 158 12.21 7.64 -12.74
C LEU A 158 13.64 7.99 -12.32
N SER A 159 14.18 9.04 -12.92
CA SER A 159 15.48 9.58 -12.55
C SER A 159 15.57 9.85 -11.05
N MET A 160 16.66 9.40 -10.44
CA MET A 160 17.00 9.65 -9.03
C MET A 160 17.76 10.97 -8.87
N ILE A 161 17.79 11.52 -7.67
CA ILE A 161 18.63 12.66 -7.29
C ILE A 161 19.68 12.16 -6.28
N ASP A 162 20.96 12.18 -6.66
CA ASP A 162 22.09 11.66 -5.86
C ASP A 162 22.55 12.63 -4.75
N ILE A 163 21.62 13.17 -3.97
CA ILE A 163 21.93 14.03 -2.82
C ILE A 163 20.88 13.79 -1.72
N GLN A 164 21.29 14.01 -0.46
CA GLN A 164 20.49 13.82 0.74
C GLN A 164 19.02 14.29 0.57
N PRO A 165 18.05 13.36 0.56
CA PRO A 165 16.64 13.63 0.32
C PRO A 165 16.00 14.64 1.25
N THR A 166 16.52 14.77 2.47
CA THR A 166 15.97 15.64 3.50
C THR A 166 16.30 17.12 3.30
N ASN A 167 17.15 17.48 2.32
CA ASN A 167 17.46 18.87 2.02
C ASN A 167 16.35 19.52 1.15
N MET A 168 15.90 20.69 1.60
CA MET A 168 14.77 21.44 1.01
C MET A 168 14.93 21.71 -0.48
N SER A 169 16.15 21.95 -0.97
CA SER A 169 16.39 22.19 -2.40
C SER A 169 16.10 20.95 -3.25
N PHE A 170 16.35 19.75 -2.73
CA PHE A 170 16.07 18.51 -3.49
C PHE A 170 14.61 18.12 -3.44
N ILE A 171 13.96 18.36 -2.31
CA ILE A 171 12.50 18.24 -2.22
C ILE A 171 11.88 19.21 -3.23
N TYR A 172 12.29 20.47 -3.25
CA TYR A 172 11.84 21.47 -4.24
C TYR A 172 12.10 21.03 -5.68
N SER A 173 13.30 20.54 -5.98
CA SER A 173 13.65 20.02 -7.31
C SER A 173 12.77 18.84 -7.72
N THR A 174 12.43 17.97 -6.75
CA THR A 174 11.50 16.84 -6.96
C THR A 174 10.09 17.32 -7.25
N LEU A 175 9.59 18.34 -6.53
CA LEU A 175 8.29 18.96 -6.78
C LEU A 175 8.20 19.55 -8.18
N LEU A 176 9.25 20.28 -8.60
CA LEU A 176 9.34 20.85 -9.95
C LEU A 176 9.39 19.77 -11.02
N PHE A 177 10.21 18.74 -10.82
CA PHE A 177 10.34 17.62 -11.74
C PHE A 177 8.99 16.91 -11.96
N VAL A 178 8.30 16.56 -10.87
CA VAL A 178 6.99 15.90 -10.90
C VAL A 178 5.94 16.80 -11.54
N SER A 179 5.92 18.09 -11.21
CA SER A 179 4.97 19.05 -11.79
C SER A 179 5.16 19.20 -13.29
N ASN A 180 6.40 19.28 -13.76
CA ASN A 180 6.72 19.35 -15.18
C ASN A 180 6.33 18.07 -15.93
N LEU A 181 6.57 16.92 -15.31
CA LEU A 181 6.20 15.62 -15.89
C LEU A 181 4.67 15.47 -15.97
N ALA A 182 3.95 15.85 -14.92
CA ALA A 182 2.49 15.86 -14.91
C ALA A 182 1.92 16.82 -15.97
N ALA A 183 2.50 18.01 -16.13
CA ALA A 183 2.12 18.96 -17.17
C ALA A 183 2.33 18.40 -18.59
N LYS A 184 3.43 17.69 -18.83
CA LYS A 184 3.69 16.99 -20.11
C LYS A 184 2.58 16.01 -20.47
N TYR A 185 2.08 15.27 -19.48
CA TYR A 185 0.98 14.31 -19.65
C TYR A 185 -0.42 14.92 -19.46
N LYS A 186 -0.51 16.22 -19.21
CA LYS A 186 -1.77 16.95 -18.94
C LYS A 186 -2.58 16.33 -17.79
N VAL A 187 -1.90 15.82 -16.77
CA VAL A 187 -2.51 15.26 -15.55
C VAL A 187 -2.22 16.14 -14.34
N LYS A 188 -2.96 15.92 -13.25
CA LYS A 188 -2.70 16.60 -11.98
C LYS A 188 -1.48 15.97 -11.29
N PRO A 189 -0.49 16.75 -10.83
CA PRO A 189 0.65 16.18 -10.13
C PRO A 189 0.23 15.72 -8.73
N ILE A 190 0.22 14.40 -8.52
CA ILE A 190 0.01 13.79 -7.20
C ILE A 190 1.33 13.18 -6.77
N LEU A 191 1.90 13.66 -5.66
CA LEU A 191 3.17 13.16 -5.14
C LEU A 191 3.00 12.67 -3.71
N THR A 192 3.36 11.41 -3.49
CA THR A 192 3.40 10.80 -2.17
C THR A 192 4.81 10.83 -1.60
N PHE A 193 4.89 11.21 -0.32
CA PHE A 193 6.11 11.21 0.48
C PHE A 193 5.86 10.56 1.84
N ASP A 194 6.90 10.01 2.47
CA ASP A 194 6.85 9.68 3.90
C ASP A 194 6.64 10.93 4.77
N GLN A 195 6.33 10.76 6.06
CA GLN A 195 5.97 11.89 6.92
C GLN A 195 7.04 13.00 6.99
N PRO A 196 8.34 12.72 7.18
CA PRO A 196 9.37 13.75 7.20
C PRO A 196 9.50 14.53 5.89
N LEU A 197 9.45 13.86 4.73
CA LEU A 197 9.56 14.51 3.43
C LEU A 197 8.28 15.27 3.08
N TRP A 198 7.12 14.68 3.36
CA TRP A 198 5.81 15.32 3.16
C TRP A 198 5.72 16.63 3.91
N TRP A 199 6.15 16.66 5.17
CA TRP A 199 6.17 17.88 5.98
C TRP A 199 7.00 18.98 5.33
N LYS A 200 8.22 18.67 4.90
CA LYS A 200 9.11 19.64 4.24
C LYS A 200 8.58 20.09 2.89
N ALA A 201 7.97 19.19 2.12
CA ALA A 201 7.32 19.52 0.87
C ALA A 201 6.14 20.49 1.09
N GLN A 202 5.35 20.27 2.14
CA GLN A 202 4.25 21.16 2.53
C GLN A 202 4.77 22.56 2.87
N LEU A 203 5.85 22.66 3.67
CA LEU A 203 6.49 23.94 3.97
C LEU A 203 6.91 24.71 2.71
N ILE A 204 7.43 23.99 1.70
CA ILE A 204 7.82 24.57 0.42
C ILE A 204 6.57 25.10 -0.31
N LEU A 205 5.54 24.26 -0.49
CA LEU A 205 4.32 24.66 -1.19
C LEU A 205 3.62 25.86 -0.54
N ASP A 206 3.58 25.91 0.78
CA ASP A 206 2.96 27.02 1.52
C ASP A 206 3.72 28.34 1.35
N SER A 207 5.03 28.26 1.13
CA SER A 207 5.88 29.42 0.89
C SER A 207 5.79 29.97 -0.54
N GLU A 208 5.35 29.15 -1.51
CA GLU A 208 5.30 29.51 -2.92
C GLU A 208 4.27 30.62 -3.19
N PRO A 209 4.51 31.51 -4.17
CA PRO A 209 3.49 32.46 -4.63
C PRO A 209 2.17 31.78 -5.05
N ALA A 210 1.06 32.51 -4.98
CA ALA A 210 -0.26 31.97 -5.31
C ALA A 210 -0.40 31.57 -6.79
N ASP A 211 0.36 32.22 -7.67
CA ASP A 211 0.45 31.96 -9.11
C ASP A 211 1.51 30.91 -9.48
N SER A 212 2.23 30.35 -8.49
CA SER A 212 3.20 29.30 -8.75
C SER A 212 2.52 28.04 -9.27
N HIS A 213 3.06 27.46 -10.34
CA HIS A 213 2.59 26.19 -10.89
C HIS A 213 2.62 25.04 -9.87
N LEU A 214 3.49 25.11 -8.85
CA LEU A 214 3.55 24.14 -7.76
C LEU A 214 2.28 24.13 -6.90
N ARG A 215 1.49 25.21 -6.89
CA ARG A 215 0.20 25.26 -6.16
C ARG A 215 -0.84 24.26 -6.69
N SER A 216 -0.64 23.73 -7.90
CA SER A 216 -1.50 22.68 -8.46
C SER A 216 -1.18 21.27 -7.96
N LEU A 217 -0.02 21.09 -7.30
CA LEU A 217 0.48 19.81 -6.81
C LEU A 217 -0.30 19.36 -5.58
N ILE A 218 -0.73 18.10 -5.59
CA ILE A 218 -1.36 17.43 -4.45
C ILE A 218 -0.29 16.62 -3.74
N LEU A 219 0.03 17.00 -2.49
CA LEU A 219 0.90 16.22 -1.62
C LEU A 219 0.09 15.20 -0.83
N GLN A 220 0.42 13.93 -1.00
CA GLN A 220 -0.19 12.84 -0.26
C GLN A 220 0.77 12.27 0.80
N LEU A 221 0.28 12.06 2.01
CA LEU A 221 1.05 11.43 3.07
C LEU A 221 1.12 9.91 2.84
N GLY A 222 2.34 9.36 2.82
CA GLY A 222 2.59 7.93 2.68
C GLY A 222 2.12 7.15 3.90
N GLY A 223 1.21 6.20 3.69
CA GLY A 223 0.58 5.43 4.78
C GLY A 223 1.37 4.22 5.27
N PHE A 224 2.39 3.77 4.56
CA PHE A 224 3.07 2.50 4.86
C PHE A 224 3.74 2.50 6.24
N HIS A 225 4.51 3.53 6.57
CA HIS A 225 5.13 3.65 7.89
C HIS A 225 4.11 3.85 9.01
N THR A 226 3.00 4.53 8.74
CA THR A 226 1.88 4.64 9.67
C THR A 226 1.32 3.25 10.00
N GLN A 227 1.11 2.42 8.97
CA GLN A 227 0.66 1.04 9.15
C GLN A 227 1.67 0.20 9.93
N MET A 228 2.98 0.29 9.60
CA MET A 228 4.05 -0.38 10.36
C MET A 228 4.01 0.01 11.85
N ASN A 229 3.96 1.31 12.14
CA ASN A 229 3.96 1.83 13.51
C ASN A 229 2.70 1.43 14.29
N TYR A 230 1.53 1.46 13.63
CA TYR A 230 0.27 1.03 14.23
C TYR A 230 0.31 -0.45 14.63
N LEU A 231 0.76 -1.32 13.73
CA LEU A 231 0.94 -2.76 14.02
C LEU A 231 1.94 -3.00 15.16
N GLY A 232 3.06 -2.26 15.16
CA GLY A 232 4.05 -2.30 16.25
C GLY A 232 3.47 -1.85 17.59
N THR A 233 2.57 -0.87 17.59
CA THR A 233 1.89 -0.39 18.79
C THR A 233 0.93 -1.43 19.35
N ILE A 234 0.19 -2.15 18.49
CA ILE A 234 -0.63 -3.28 18.94
C ILE A 234 0.25 -4.31 19.65
N GLY A 235 1.36 -4.72 19.04
CA GLY A 235 2.28 -5.68 19.65
C GLY A 235 2.86 -5.20 20.96
N HIS A 236 3.21 -3.91 21.07
CA HIS A 236 3.69 -3.32 22.32
C HIS A 236 2.61 -3.32 23.42
N LEU A 237 1.43 -2.77 23.12
CA LEU A 237 0.31 -2.66 24.08
C LEU A 237 -0.20 -4.01 24.55
N MET A 238 -0.19 -5.02 23.67
CA MET A 238 -0.70 -6.36 23.96
C MET A 238 0.37 -7.32 24.47
N THR A 239 1.54 -6.82 24.90
CA THR A 239 2.59 -7.66 25.48
C THR A 239 2.05 -8.40 26.71
N GLY A 240 2.24 -9.72 26.75
CA GLY A 240 1.77 -10.57 27.85
C GLY A 240 0.27 -10.94 27.82
N SER A 241 -0.46 -10.55 26.77
CA SER A 241 -1.88 -10.87 26.61
C SER A 241 -2.18 -12.30 26.11
N GLY A 242 -1.16 -13.05 25.68
CA GLY A 242 -1.35 -14.31 24.95
C GLY A 242 -1.40 -14.14 23.42
N LEU A 243 -1.43 -12.90 22.90
CA LEU A 243 -1.48 -12.64 21.45
C LEU A 243 -0.31 -13.26 20.70
N ARG A 244 0.90 -13.20 21.27
CA ARG A 244 2.10 -13.76 20.65
C ARG A 244 1.97 -15.27 20.53
N GLU A 245 1.61 -15.92 21.61
CA GLU A 245 1.45 -17.37 21.74
C GLU A 245 0.39 -17.87 20.76
N LEU A 246 -0.71 -17.12 20.60
CA LEU A 246 -1.76 -17.43 19.64
C LEU A 246 -1.27 -17.34 18.19
N LEU A 247 -0.51 -16.29 17.86
CA LEU A 247 0.09 -16.15 16.51
C LEU A 247 1.15 -17.22 16.23
N GLU A 248 1.88 -17.67 17.26
CA GLU A 248 2.90 -18.72 17.17
C GLU A 248 2.31 -20.12 16.88
N VAL A 249 0.99 -20.31 17.00
CA VAL A 249 0.30 -21.53 16.56
C VAL A 249 0.37 -21.71 15.05
N VAL A 250 0.38 -20.60 14.29
CA VAL A 250 0.30 -20.60 12.81
C VAL A 250 1.61 -20.11 12.18
N TYR A 251 2.34 -19.22 12.85
CA TYR A 251 3.56 -18.62 12.34
C TYR A 251 4.78 -19.02 13.19
N ALA A 252 5.93 -19.15 12.54
CA ALA A 252 7.18 -19.40 13.27
C ALA A 252 7.49 -18.27 14.28
N PRO A 253 8.04 -18.58 15.47
CA PRO A 253 8.31 -17.59 16.53
C PRO A 253 9.06 -16.35 16.07
N ASP A 254 10.13 -16.50 15.29
CA ASP A 254 10.91 -15.37 14.76
C ASP A 254 10.07 -14.49 13.82
N GLY A 255 9.15 -15.10 13.07
CA GLY A 255 8.19 -14.40 12.23
C GLY A 255 7.24 -13.54 13.05
N VAL A 256 6.73 -14.06 14.17
CA VAL A 256 5.81 -13.35 15.07
C VAL A 256 6.48 -12.15 15.73
N VAL A 257 7.76 -12.26 16.12
CA VAL A 257 8.53 -11.12 16.65
C VAL A 257 8.58 -9.96 15.63
N HIS A 258 8.77 -10.28 14.35
CA HIS A 258 8.73 -9.26 13.28
C HIS A 258 7.33 -8.73 13.01
N MET A 259 6.29 -9.55 13.20
CA MET A 259 4.90 -9.11 13.07
C MET A 259 4.52 -8.11 14.17
N LEU A 260 4.79 -8.46 15.42
CA LEU A 260 4.47 -7.65 16.60
C LEU A 260 5.33 -6.39 16.75
N SER A 261 6.47 -6.32 16.05
CA SER A 261 7.25 -5.08 15.92
C SER A 261 6.83 -4.21 14.73
N GLY A 262 5.81 -4.62 13.96
CA GLY A 262 5.34 -3.89 12.78
C GLY A 262 6.23 -4.03 11.54
N LYS A 263 7.32 -4.81 11.62
CA LYS A 263 8.31 -4.96 10.54
C LYS A 263 7.90 -5.98 9.47
N ALA A 264 6.97 -6.87 9.78
CA ALA A 264 6.41 -7.83 8.83
C ALA A 264 4.94 -7.52 8.51
N VAL A 265 4.68 -6.33 7.95
CA VAL A 265 3.33 -5.75 7.74
C VAL A 265 2.31 -6.72 7.16
N ALA A 266 2.61 -7.33 6.01
CA ALA A 266 1.67 -8.24 5.34
C ALA A 266 1.34 -9.48 6.18
N ARG A 267 2.33 -10.03 6.90
CA ARG A 267 2.10 -11.16 7.81
C ARG A 267 1.31 -10.72 9.04
N ALA A 268 1.67 -9.58 9.62
CA ALA A 268 1.01 -9.02 10.79
C ALA A 268 -0.47 -8.76 10.50
N ALA A 269 -0.80 -8.09 9.38
CA ALA A 269 -2.17 -7.83 8.97
C ALA A 269 -2.99 -9.13 8.85
N ARG A 270 -2.46 -10.14 8.15
CA ARG A 270 -3.11 -11.46 8.04
C ARG A 270 -3.27 -12.14 9.40
N GLY A 271 -2.23 -12.13 10.23
CA GLY A 271 -2.26 -12.71 11.57
C GLY A 271 -3.32 -12.06 12.47
N HIS A 272 -3.40 -10.73 12.47
CA HIS A 272 -4.42 -10.01 13.24
C HIS A 272 -5.83 -10.29 12.73
N LEU A 273 -6.05 -10.38 11.41
CA LEU A 273 -7.35 -10.77 10.85
C LEU A 273 -7.75 -12.21 11.24
N LEU A 274 -6.78 -13.14 11.33
CA LEU A 274 -7.03 -14.50 11.82
C LEU A 274 -7.43 -14.48 13.29
N VAL A 275 -6.69 -13.75 14.14
CA VAL A 275 -7.01 -13.61 15.56
C VAL A 275 -8.41 -13.00 15.75
N ASP A 276 -8.71 -11.91 15.05
CA ASP A 276 -10.03 -11.27 15.07
C ASP A 276 -11.13 -12.25 14.65
N SER A 277 -10.89 -13.06 13.61
CA SER A 277 -11.85 -14.06 13.15
C SER A 277 -12.13 -15.14 14.20
N VAL A 278 -11.10 -15.67 14.86
CA VAL A 278 -11.25 -16.68 15.90
C VAL A 278 -11.99 -16.12 17.11
N LEU A 279 -11.66 -14.90 17.54
CA LEU A 279 -12.33 -14.24 18.66
C LEU A 279 -13.81 -14.00 18.36
N ASN A 280 -14.15 -13.51 17.17
CA ASN A 280 -15.55 -13.30 16.78
C ASN A 280 -16.33 -14.62 16.66
N ALA A 281 -15.70 -15.70 16.20
CA ALA A 281 -16.34 -17.01 16.19
C ALA A 281 -16.60 -17.56 17.59
N LEU A 282 -15.66 -17.39 18.53
CA LEU A 282 -15.87 -17.74 19.94
C LEU A 282 -17.01 -16.93 20.56
N LEU A 283 -17.09 -15.63 20.25
CA LEU A 283 -18.20 -14.78 20.69
C LEU A 283 -19.53 -15.23 20.09
N ALA A 284 -19.58 -15.54 18.79
CA ALA A 284 -20.78 -16.03 18.12
C ALA A 284 -21.23 -17.39 18.68
N SER A 285 -20.28 -18.29 18.96
CA SER A 285 -20.55 -19.58 19.61
C SER A 285 -21.17 -19.38 20.99
N SER A 286 -20.59 -18.50 21.80
CA SER A 286 -21.09 -18.18 23.15
C SER A 286 -22.47 -17.51 23.12
N ALA A 287 -22.67 -16.53 22.22
CA ALA A 287 -23.90 -15.74 22.16
C ALA A 287 -25.07 -16.47 21.50
N PHE A 288 -24.79 -17.30 20.48
CA PHE A 288 -25.81 -17.93 19.63
C PHE A 288 -25.82 -19.46 19.70
N GLY A 289 -24.97 -20.08 20.52
CA GLY A 289 -24.91 -21.53 20.68
C GLY A 289 -24.36 -22.29 19.47
N VAL A 290 -23.51 -21.64 18.65
CA VAL A 290 -22.91 -22.28 17.46
C VAL A 290 -21.85 -23.29 17.88
N ASP A 291 -21.93 -24.53 17.39
CA ASP A 291 -20.92 -25.56 17.64
C ASP A 291 -19.71 -25.39 16.72
N LEU A 292 -18.62 -24.80 17.24
CA LEU A 292 -17.38 -24.64 16.48
C LEU A 292 -16.62 -25.96 16.26
N GLN A 293 -16.83 -26.96 17.13
CA GLN A 293 -16.07 -28.22 17.07
C GLN A 293 -16.50 -29.07 15.88
N SER A 294 -17.78 -29.03 15.50
CA SER A 294 -18.27 -29.69 14.28
C SER A 294 -17.67 -29.04 13.03
N ILE A 295 -17.64 -27.70 12.96
CA ILE A 295 -17.12 -26.94 11.82
C ILE A 295 -15.62 -27.21 11.59
N VAL A 296 -14.81 -27.21 12.65
CA VAL A 296 -13.36 -27.51 12.54
C VAL A 296 -13.12 -28.96 12.08
N ARG A 297 -13.95 -29.91 12.48
CA ARG A 297 -13.84 -31.31 12.05
C ARG A 297 -14.16 -31.48 10.56
N GLU A 298 -15.12 -30.72 10.04
CA GLU A 298 -15.45 -30.71 8.61
C GLU A 298 -14.34 -30.12 7.73
N GLU A 299 -13.56 -29.16 8.24
CA GLU A 299 -12.41 -28.58 7.50
C GLU A 299 -11.18 -29.51 7.47
N ILE A 300 -10.94 -30.28 8.54
CA ILE A 300 -9.79 -31.19 8.66
C ILE A 300 -10.01 -32.52 7.91
N ASP A 301 -11.18 -32.76 7.32
CA ASP A 301 -11.44 -33.97 6.53
C ASP A 301 -10.43 -34.07 5.36
N PRO A 302 -9.53 -35.08 5.36
CA PRO A 302 -8.44 -35.20 4.40
C PRO A 302 -8.92 -35.29 2.94
N ALA A 303 -10.19 -35.67 2.70
CA ALA A 303 -10.78 -35.66 1.37
C ALA A 303 -10.94 -34.24 0.79
N ARG A 304 -11.19 -33.23 1.62
CA ARG A 304 -11.25 -31.80 1.21
C ARG A 304 -9.88 -31.13 1.22
N THR A 305 -9.03 -31.44 2.20
CA THR A 305 -7.68 -30.83 2.31
C THR A 305 -6.76 -31.21 1.14
N ALA A 306 -6.98 -32.39 0.52
CA ALA A 306 -6.26 -32.81 -0.69
C ALA A 306 -6.66 -31.97 -1.92
N THR A 307 -7.96 -31.65 -2.07
CA THR A 307 -8.46 -30.75 -3.13
C THR A 307 -8.01 -29.30 -2.94
N ASP A 308 -7.92 -28.80 -1.70
CA ASP A 308 -7.49 -27.42 -1.43
C ASP A 308 -5.97 -27.21 -1.53
N LYS A 309 -5.15 -28.18 -1.12
CA LYS A 309 -3.69 -28.12 -1.37
C LYS A 309 -3.35 -28.15 -2.85
N THR A 310 -4.15 -28.87 -3.65
CA THR A 310 -3.98 -28.88 -5.11
C THR A 310 -4.41 -27.54 -5.72
N ARG A 311 -5.39 -26.84 -5.12
CA ARG A 311 -5.86 -25.50 -5.51
C ARG A 311 -4.96 -24.35 -5.06
N GLU A 312 -4.36 -24.40 -3.87
CA GLU A 312 -3.41 -23.39 -3.39
C GLU A 312 -2.07 -23.47 -4.13
N VAL A 313 -1.58 -24.68 -4.42
CA VAL A 313 -0.36 -24.87 -5.22
C VAL A 313 -0.60 -24.47 -6.69
N SER A 314 -1.81 -24.70 -7.22
CA SER A 314 -2.16 -24.14 -8.53
C SER A 314 -2.32 -22.63 -8.48
N ALA A 315 -2.94 -22.03 -7.46
CA ALA A 315 -3.12 -20.57 -7.35
C ALA A 315 -1.80 -19.80 -7.19
N LEU A 316 -0.79 -20.40 -6.55
CA LEU A 316 0.58 -19.87 -6.51
C LEU A 316 1.33 -19.98 -7.86
N HIS A 317 0.85 -20.83 -8.78
CA HIS A 317 1.41 -21.01 -10.12
C HIS A 317 0.54 -20.46 -11.27
N SER A 318 -0.68 -19.97 -10.99
CA SER A 318 -1.65 -19.49 -12.01
C SER A 318 -2.09 -18.04 -11.81
N GLU A 319 -1.21 -17.20 -11.25
CA GLU A 319 -1.21 -15.75 -11.56
C GLU A 319 -0.84 -15.47 -13.04
N GLU A 320 -0.66 -16.52 -13.85
CA GLU A 320 -0.73 -16.46 -15.31
C GLU A 320 -2.01 -17.17 -15.82
N MET A 321 -2.83 -16.38 -16.52
CA MET A 321 -3.86 -16.74 -17.51
C MET A 321 -5.27 -17.18 -17.08
N GLU A 322 -6.20 -16.35 -17.56
CA GLU A 322 -7.57 -16.60 -18.07
C GLU A 322 -8.65 -17.12 -17.12
N GLY A 323 -9.79 -16.44 -17.22
CA GLY A 323 -10.97 -16.70 -16.41
C GLY A 323 -11.81 -17.86 -16.91
N GLU A 324 -12.70 -18.34 -16.05
CA GLU A 324 -13.99 -18.87 -16.45
C GLU A 324 -14.93 -18.98 -15.25
N ASP A 325 -16.21 -18.90 -15.60
CA ASP A 325 -17.42 -18.90 -14.81
C ASP A 325 -17.55 -20.13 -13.89
N ASN A 326 -18.12 -19.96 -12.69
CA ASN A 326 -18.79 -21.07 -12.00
C ASN A 326 -19.69 -20.59 -10.85
N SER A 327 -21.00 -20.59 -11.12
CA SER A 327 -22.06 -20.54 -10.11
C SER A 327 -22.13 -21.86 -9.33
N TYR A 328 -22.18 -21.80 -7.99
CA TYR A 328 -22.63 -22.93 -7.17
C TYR A 328 -23.71 -22.48 -6.18
N SER A 329 -24.89 -23.09 -6.36
CA SER A 329 -26.05 -23.03 -5.47
C SER A 329 -25.88 -24.03 -4.32
N ILE A 330 -26.15 -23.60 -3.08
CA ILE A 330 -26.49 -24.51 -1.97
C ILE A 330 -27.63 -23.87 -1.16
N ARG A 331 -28.70 -24.64 -0.96
CA ARG A 331 -29.83 -24.37 -0.06
C ARG A 331 -29.89 -25.45 1.03
N ASP A 332 -30.36 -25.01 2.20
CA ASP A 332 -30.96 -25.70 3.36
C ASP A 332 -29.98 -26.44 4.32
N ASN A 333 -29.92 -26.23 5.64
CA ASN A 333 -30.94 -25.92 6.66
C ASN A 333 -30.34 -25.17 7.89
N ILE A 334 -30.90 -24.02 8.34
CA ILE A 334 -30.89 -23.58 9.77
C ILE A 334 -32.12 -22.70 10.06
N ASN A 335 -32.91 -23.04 11.10
CA ASN A 335 -34.07 -22.27 11.56
C ASN A 335 -33.70 -20.94 12.25
N ASP A 336 -34.42 -19.81 12.10
CA ASP A 336 -35.22 -19.39 10.93
C ASP A 336 -35.64 -17.91 10.92
N SER A 337 -34.98 -16.97 11.60
CA SER A 337 -35.36 -15.56 11.39
C SER A 337 -34.19 -14.59 11.39
N SER A 338 -33.39 -14.55 12.45
CA SER A 338 -32.20 -13.69 12.52
C SER A 338 -31.05 -14.24 11.64
N LEU A 339 -30.73 -15.52 11.80
CA LEU A 339 -29.64 -16.17 11.06
C LEU A 339 -29.98 -16.41 9.59
N SER A 340 -31.24 -16.75 9.32
CA SER A 340 -31.80 -16.86 7.96
C SER A 340 -31.76 -15.50 7.27
N SER A 341 -32.09 -14.40 7.97
CA SER A 341 -31.93 -13.05 7.42
C SER A 341 -30.47 -12.69 7.16
N CYS A 342 -29.53 -13.03 8.05
CA CYS A 342 -28.10 -12.75 7.83
C CYS A 342 -27.50 -13.59 6.70
N LEU A 343 -27.91 -14.85 6.54
CA LEU A 343 -27.48 -15.72 5.45
C LEU A 343 -28.14 -15.34 4.12
N GLN A 344 -29.41 -14.92 4.15
CA GLN A 344 -30.09 -14.35 2.98
C GLN A 344 -29.49 -13.00 2.60
N LEU A 345 -29.16 -12.13 3.56
CA LEU A 345 -28.42 -10.88 3.32
C LEU A 345 -27.04 -11.17 2.75
N LEU A 346 -26.30 -12.13 3.31
CA LEU A 346 -25.00 -12.53 2.78
C LEU A 346 -25.13 -13.07 1.35
N ASP A 347 -26.10 -13.94 1.09
CA ASP A 347 -26.33 -14.51 -0.24
C ASP A 347 -26.84 -13.46 -1.25
N GLN A 348 -27.71 -12.55 -0.83
CA GLN A 348 -28.20 -11.41 -1.62
C GLN A 348 -27.08 -10.41 -1.93
N VAL A 349 -26.23 -10.10 -0.95
CA VAL A 349 -25.04 -9.24 -1.11
C VAL A 349 -24.04 -9.90 -2.06
N LEU A 350 -23.81 -11.21 -1.94
CA LEU A 350 -22.92 -11.96 -2.84
C LEU A 350 -23.50 -12.12 -4.25
N LYS A 351 -24.83 -12.10 -4.41
CA LYS A 351 -25.52 -12.15 -5.71
C LYS A 351 -25.83 -10.77 -6.31
N LYS A 352 -25.45 -9.68 -5.64
CA LYS A 352 -25.76 -8.29 -6.03
C LYS A 352 -27.26 -8.00 -6.17
N GLU A 353 -28.08 -8.65 -5.35
CA GLU A 353 -29.55 -8.55 -5.38
C GLU A 353 -30.11 -7.48 -4.42
N VAL A 354 -29.28 -6.93 -3.52
CA VAL A 354 -29.66 -5.83 -2.63
C VAL A 354 -28.81 -4.60 -2.97
N PRO A 355 -29.43 -3.44 -3.29
CA PRO A 355 -28.68 -2.20 -3.44
C PRO A 355 -27.96 -1.88 -2.14
N VAL A 356 -26.66 -1.61 -2.20
CA VAL A 356 -25.81 -1.27 -1.05
C VAL A 356 -26.37 -0.08 -0.25
N GLU A 357 -27.20 0.77 -0.86
CA GLU A 357 -27.92 1.88 -0.23
C GLU A 357 -28.98 1.47 0.81
N VAL A 358 -29.37 0.19 0.87
CA VAL A 358 -30.43 -0.32 1.78
C VAL A 358 -29.84 -1.01 3.02
N MET A 359 -28.53 -1.29 3.03
CA MET A 359 -27.81 -1.86 4.17
C MET A 359 -27.29 -0.77 5.08
#